data_AF-A0A1G3J6J0-F1
#
_entry.id   AF-A0A1G3J6J0-F1
#
_cell.length_a   1.000
_cell.length_b   1.000
_cell.length_c   1.000
_cell.angle_alpha   90.00
_cell.angle_beta   90.00
_cell.angle_gamma   90.00
#
_symmetry.space_group_name_H-M   'P 1'
#
loop_
_entity.id
_entity.type
_entity.pdbx_description
1 polymer ?
#
loop_
_entity_poly.entity_id
_entity_poly.type
_entity_poly.pdbx_seq_one_letter_code
_entity_poly.pdbx_strand_id
1 'polypeptide(L)'
;MEDNTGKENLENPTNNQPEKSPHEIIPTIDTKSINLNQETENMEVHHHANHEVRKNWKSYFWEFLMLFLAVFCGFLAEWQLEHVIEHSREKEFINSMIEDAQIDTANINKAINENKMALLYIDSLMAVCFNYENQKTNDYEIYQFYRRTISSINFLKPTERTLLQLKNAGGMRLIRKKVAADIIIFYDGIEKDVQSQQENVDKLVYDYITASFEFFNFKYLNPGTYIGVSPEAKLLNHNNLKLTYFGNKLAAFGGTFANYNFKLQEMKENAVMLINTLREEYHLIDK
;
A
#
# COMPACT_ATOMS: atom_id res chain seq x y z
N MET A 1 8.94 -39.72 -57.35
CA MET A 1 7.85 -39.14 -56.54
C MET A 1 8.28 -39.27 -55.09
N GLU A 2 9.26 -38.51 -54.59
CA GLU A 2 9.62 -37.09 -54.89
C GLU A 2 8.49 -36.12 -54.51
N ASP A 3 8.74 -35.02 -53.76
CA ASP A 3 9.96 -34.68 -53.02
C ASP A 3 9.76 -33.64 -51.89
N ASN A 4 10.77 -33.55 -51.02
CA ASN A 4 11.22 -32.43 -50.17
C ASN A 4 10.23 -31.50 -49.41
N THR A 5 10.23 -31.69 -48.09
CA THR A 5 10.85 -30.79 -47.09
C THR A 5 10.56 -29.27 -47.10
N GLY A 6 10.12 -28.75 -45.95
CA GLY A 6 10.24 -27.34 -45.57
C GLY A 6 9.91 -27.09 -44.09
N LYS A 7 10.92 -26.70 -43.29
CA LYS A 7 10.73 -26.09 -41.96
C LYS A 7 11.09 -24.61 -42.08
N GLU A 8 10.39 -23.74 -41.35
CA GLU A 8 11.01 -22.77 -40.43
C GLU A 8 9.98 -22.04 -39.57
N ASN A 9 10.42 -21.53 -38.42
CA ASN A 9 9.69 -20.51 -37.66
C ASN A 9 10.21 -19.14 -38.10
N LEU A 10 9.38 -18.10 -38.05
CA LEU A 10 9.88 -16.75 -37.78
C LEU A 10 8.79 -15.86 -37.18
N GLU A 11 9.26 -14.80 -36.52
CA GLU A 11 8.53 -13.96 -35.57
C GLU A 11 7.53 -13.02 -36.25
N ASN A 12 6.50 -12.60 -35.51
CA ASN A 12 5.48 -11.68 -36.02
C ASN A 12 5.42 -10.39 -35.15
N PRO A 13 6.22 -9.36 -35.47
CA PRO A 13 6.27 -8.12 -34.68
C PRO A 13 5.09 -7.21 -35.01
N THR A 14 4.21 -6.95 -34.04
CA THR A 14 3.12 -5.98 -34.22
C THR A 14 3.65 -4.55 -34.18
N ASN A 15 3.69 -3.90 -35.33
CA ASN A 15 4.08 -2.49 -35.49
C ASN A 15 3.08 -1.56 -34.77
N ASN A 16 3.56 -0.79 -33.79
CA ASN A 16 2.84 0.32 -33.17
C ASN A 16 3.77 1.55 -33.09
N GLN A 17 3.57 2.49 -34.02
CA GLN A 17 4.31 3.74 -34.13
C GLN A 17 3.50 4.88 -33.45
N PRO A 18 4.08 5.68 -32.53
CA PRO A 18 3.38 6.82 -31.93
C PRO A 18 3.13 7.95 -32.93
N GLU A 19 1.91 8.50 -32.92
CA GLU A 19 1.53 9.71 -33.66
C GLU A 19 2.11 10.98 -33.00
N LYS A 20 2.03 12.13 -33.70
CA LYS A 20 2.63 13.40 -33.27
C LYS A 20 1.77 14.61 -33.68
N SER A 21 1.87 15.69 -32.89
CA SER A 21 1.14 16.98 -33.02
C SER A 21 -0.36 16.93 -32.61
N PRO A 22 -1.00 18.08 -32.26
CA PRO A 22 -0.60 19.47 -32.55
C PRO A 22 -0.46 20.46 -31.36
N HIS A 23 0.10 21.63 -31.68
CA HIS A 23 -0.02 22.92 -30.97
C HIS A 23 -1.46 23.51 -31.11
N GLU A 24 -1.94 24.56 -30.42
CA GLU A 24 -1.41 25.47 -29.37
C GLU A 24 -2.58 25.92 -28.43
N ILE A 25 -2.76 27.09 -27.78
CA ILE A 25 -2.22 28.48 -27.80
C ILE A 25 -2.45 29.13 -26.40
N ILE A 26 -2.30 30.47 -26.28
CA ILE A 26 -2.87 31.40 -25.26
C ILE A 26 -2.09 31.51 -23.91
N PRO A 27 -1.75 32.73 -23.42
CA PRO A 27 -1.52 34.01 -24.11
C PRO A 27 -0.18 34.70 -23.74
N THR A 28 0.33 35.58 -24.61
CA THR A 28 1.32 36.61 -24.25
C THR A 28 0.63 37.87 -23.72
N ILE A 29 1.16 38.49 -22.66
CA ILE A 29 0.75 39.84 -22.20
C ILE A 29 1.79 40.86 -22.65
N ASP A 30 1.34 42.02 -23.12
CA ASP A 30 2.16 43.03 -23.77
C ASP A 30 3.28 43.62 -22.89
N THR A 31 4.49 43.70 -23.44
CA THR A 31 5.50 44.68 -23.00
C THR A 31 5.62 45.77 -24.05
N LYS A 32 5.10 46.95 -23.69
CA LYS A 32 4.88 48.10 -24.57
C LYS A 32 6.22 48.67 -25.09
N SER A 33 6.43 48.62 -26.40
CA SER A 33 7.60 49.25 -27.03
C SER A 33 7.47 50.79 -27.00
N ILE A 34 8.47 51.45 -26.42
CA ILE A 34 8.63 52.91 -26.48
C ILE A 34 9.83 53.18 -27.38
N ASN A 35 9.57 53.59 -28.63
CA ASN A 35 10.61 54.21 -29.45
C ASN A 35 10.91 55.59 -28.87
N LEU A 36 12.13 55.78 -28.39
CA LEU A 36 12.71 57.10 -28.19
C LEU A 36 13.63 57.38 -29.37
N ASN A 37 13.45 58.52 -30.04
CA ASN A 37 14.25 58.87 -31.21
C ASN A 37 15.73 59.04 -30.83
N GLN A 38 16.61 58.46 -31.65
CA GLN A 38 18.05 58.53 -31.44
C GLN A 38 18.61 59.78 -32.13
N GLU A 39 18.76 60.87 -31.39
CA GLU A 39 19.55 62.02 -31.85
C GLU A 39 21.03 61.61 -31.95
N THR A 40 21.62 61.81 -33.13
CA THR A 40 23.02 61.48 -33.40
C THR A 40 23.95 62.62 -32.98
N GLU A 41 24.13 62.80 -31.67
CA GLU A 41 25.18 63.68 -31.13
C GLU A 41 26.16 62.87 -30.28
N ASN A 42 27.41 62.81 -30.74
CA ASN A 42 28.59 62.44 -29.96
C ASN A 42 28.43 61.27 -28.98
N MET A 43 28.06 60.09 -29.51
CA MET A 43 28.56 58.84 -28.91
C MET A 43 30.08 58.84 -29.07
N GLU A 44 30.76 59.43 -28.09
CA GLU A 44 32.20 59.35 -27.94
C GLU A 44 32.57 57.88 -28.06
N VAL A 45 33.39 57.55 -29.07
CA VAL A 45 34.03 56.24 -29.11
C VAL A 45 35.05 56.26 -28.00
N HIS A 46 34.59 55.99 -26.78
CA HIS A 46 35.45 55.61 -25.68
C HIS A 46 36.24 54.43 -26.21
N HIS A 47 37.48 54.70 -26.58
CA HIS A 47 38.49 53.68 -26.69
C HIS A 47 38.42 52.93 -25.37
N HIS A 48 37.98 51.67 -25.42
CA HIS A 48 38.51 50.69 -24.50
C HIS A 48 40.00 50.69 -24.76
N ALA A 49 40.70 51.57 -24.02
CA ALA A 49 42.13 51.72 -24.14
C ALA A 49 42.71 50.33 -24.01
N ASN A 50 43.68 50.00 -24.86
CA ASN A 50 44.45 48.78 -24.72
C ASN A 50 45.33 48.92 -23.47
N HIS A 51 44.68 48.85 -22.31
CA HIS A 51 45.24 48.42 -21.06
C HIS A 51 45.60 46.94 -21.19
N GLU A 52 46.62 46.69 -22.02
CA GLU A 52 47.66 45.71 -21.76
C GLU A 52 48.43 46.08 -20.47
N VAL A 53 47.68 46.36 -19.39
CA VAL A 53 48.13 46.10 -18.04
C VAL A 53 48.37 44.60 -18.04
N ARG A 54 49.63 44.22 -18.29
CA ARG A 54 50.09 42.83 -18.21
C ARG A 54 49.53 42.27 -16.92
N LYS A 55 48.57 41.35 -17.02
CA LYS A 55 47.88 40.80 -15.86
C LYS A 55 48.92 40.11 -15.00
N ASN A 56 49.36 40.82 -13.96
CA ASN A 56 50.28 40.28 -12.98
C ASN A 56 49.68 38.97 -12.45
N TRP A 57 50.51 37.98 -12.13
CA TRP A 57 50.05 36.66 -11.70
C TRP A 57 48.99 36.72 -10.58
N LYS A 58 49.05 37.73 -9.71
CA LYS A 58 48.01 38.05 -8.72
C LYS A 58 46.61 38.31 -9.30
N SER A 59 46.48 38.98 -10.45
CA SER A 59 45.20 39.22 -11.15
C SER A 59 44.58 37.90 -11.57
N TYR A 60 45.35 37.05 -12.28
CA TYR A 60 44.89 35.71 -12.66
C TYR A 60 44.54 34.85 -11.45
N PHE A 61 45.28 34.96 -10.34
CA PHE A 61 44.95 34.26 -9.09
C PHE A 61 43.63 34.76 -8.48
N TRP A 62 43.37 36.07 -8.42
CA TRP A 62 42.11 36.62 -7.92
C TRP A 62 40.91 36.33 -8.85
N GLU A 63 41.12 36.34 -10.16
CA GLU A 63 40.11 35.96 -11.15
C GLU A 63 39.77 34.46 -11.05
N PHE A 64 40.78 33.60 -10.95
CA PHE A 64 40.60 32.18 -10.65
C PHE A 64 39.88 31.98 -9.31
N LEU A 65 40.31 32.65 -8.24
CA LEU A 65 39.73 32.51 -6.91
C LEU A 65 38.26 32.98 -6.87
N MET A 66 37.91 34.02 -7.61
CA MET A 66 36.53 34.50 -7.76
C MET A 66 35.64 33.46 -8.47
N LEU A 67 36.09 32.92 -9.60
CA LEU A 67 35.36 31.89 -10.35
C LEU A 67 35.27 30.56 -9.57
N PHE A 68 36.38 30.15 -8.93
CA PHE A 68 36.43 28.98 -8.06
C PHE A 68 35.47 29.14 -6.88
N LEU A 69 35.49 30.28 -6.19
CA LEU A 69 34.62 30.53 -5.04
C LEU A 69 33.15 30.60 -5.46
N ALA A 70 32.82 31.15 -6.63
CA ALA A 70 31.45 31.15 -7.15
C ALA A 70 30.91 29.71 -7.34
N VAL A 71 31.67 28.84 -8.00
CA VAL A 71 31.28 27.43 -8.23
C VAL A 71 31.28 26.64 -6.91
N PHE A 72 32.28 26.83 -6.07
CA PHE A 72 32.43 26.14 -4.78
C PHE A 72 31.33 26.53 -3.78
N CYS A 73 30.95 27.81 -3.70
CA CYS A 73 29.82 28.25 -2.89
C CYS A 73 28.48 27.77 -3.44
N GLY A 74 28.33 27.64 -4.77
CA GLY A 74 27.16 27.01 -5.38
C GLY A 74 26.99 25.56 -4.91
N PHE A 75 28.03 24.75 -5.05
CA PHE A 75 28.05 23.36 -4.58
C PHE A 75 27.81 23.22 -3.06
N LEU A 76 28.43 24.09 -2.24
CA LEU A 76 28.18 24.11 -0.80
C LEU A 76 26.74 24.50 -0.44
N ALA A 77 26.13 25.44 -1.18
CA ALA A 77 24.75 25.85 -0.96
C ALA A 77 23.77 24.74 -1.33
N GLU A 78 24.00 24.03 -2.45
CA GLU A 78 23.21 22.86 -2.84
C GLU A 78 23.30 21.73 -1.82
N TRP A 79 24.53 21.36 -1.41
CA TRP A 79 24.76 20.34 -0.37
C TRP A 79 24.10 20.68 0.98
N GLN A 80 24.23 21.93 1.42
CA GLN A 80 23.63 22.40 2.67
C GLN A 80 22.09 22.44 2.61
N LEU A 81 21.53 22.81 1.45
CA LEU A 81 20.09 22.83 1.20
C LEU A 81 19.51 21.41 1.15
N GLU A 82 20.17 20.49 0.45
CA GLU A 82 19.79 19.08 0.40
C GLU A 82 19.76 18.48 1.82
N HIS A 83 20.81 18.69 2.62
CA HIS A 83 20.87 18.14 3.98
C HIS A 83 19.74 18.64 4.91
N VAL A 84 19.30 19.90 4.75
CA VAL A 84 18.16 20.45 5.49
C VAL A 84 16.84 19.86 4.99
N ILE A 85 16.66 19.73 3.67
CA ILE A 85 15.44 19.15 3.07
C ILE A 85 15.31 17.67 3.42
N GLU A 86 16.40 16.89 3.36
CA GLU A 86 16.39 15.47 3.74
C GLU A 86 16.00 15.30 5.21
N HIS A 87 16.49 16.14 6.12
CA HIS A 87 16.12 16.07 7.53
C HIS A 87 14.67 16.51 7.82
N SER A 88 14.10 17.43 7.03
CA SER A 88 12.66 17.75 7.11
C SER A 88 11.82 16.53 6.69
N ARG A 89 12.15 15.95 5.53
CA ARG A 89 11.47 14.76 4.99
C ARG A 89 11.59 13.54 5.93
N GLU A 90 12.75 13.31 6.54
CA GLU A 90 12.95 12.30 7.58
C GLU A 90 11.90 12.45 8.70
N LYS A 91 11.73 13.67 9.23
CA LYS A 91 10.72 13.96 10.26
C LYS A 91 9.28 13.82 9.76
N GLU A 92 8.99 14.26 8.53
CA GLU A 92 7.66 14.15 7.92
C GLU A 92 7.24 12.68 7.73
N PHE A 93 8.14 11.82 7.28
CA PHE A 93 7.92 10.37 7.18
C PHE A 93 7.73 9.73 8.55
N ILE A 94 8.53 10.11 9.56
CA ILE A 94 8.43 9.52 10.90
C ILE A 94 7.10 9.87 11.58
N ASN A 95 6.64 11.12 11.49
CA ASN A 95 5.31 11.50 11.99
C ASN A 95 4.21 10.76 11.20
N SER A 96 4.32 10.71 9.88
CA SER A 96 3.37 9.98 9.01
C SER A 96 3.29 8.49 9.35
N MET A 97 4.41 7.84 9.69
CA MET A 97 4.47 6.43 10.05
C MET A 97 3.84 6.16 11.43
N ILE A 98 3.99 7.09 12.38
CA ILE A 98 3.31 7.04 13.68
C ILE A 98 1.79 7.18 13.48
N GLU A 99 1.34 8.12 12.66
CA GLU A 99 -0.08 8.35 12.35
C GLU A 99 -0.70 7.13 11.64
N ASP A 100 -0.04 6.58 10.62
CA ASP A 100 -0.48 5.38 9.91
C ASP A 100 -0.57 4.17 10.87
N ALA A 101 0.43 3.96 11.75
CA ALA A 101 0.43 2.88 12.74
C ALA A 101 -0.63 3.06 13.85
N GLN A 102 -1.00 4.29 14.20
CA GLN A 102 -2.13 4.57 15.11
C GLN A 102 -3.47 4.20 14.48
N ILE A 103 -3.66 4.51 13.19
CA ILE A 103 -4.85 4.14 12.42
C ILE A 103 -4.94 2.60 12.30
N ASP A 104 -3.83 1.93 12.00
CA ASP A 104 -3.76 0.47 11.96
C ASP A 104 -4.09 -0.16 13.32
N THR A 105 -3.55 0.39 14.41
CA THR A 105 -3.89 -0.06 15.77
C THR A 105 -5.40 0.02 16.03
N ALA A 106 -6.10 1.07 15.58
CA ALA A 106 -7.55 1.18 15.70
C ALA A 106 -8.29 0.16 14.81
N ASN A 107 -7.87 0.02 13.55
CA ASN A 107 -8.44 -0.92 12.58
C ASN A 107 -8.29 -2.39 13.02
N ILE A 108 -7.12 -2.76 13.54
CA ILE A 108 -6.83 -4.10 14.07
C ILE A 108 -7.72 -4.41 15.29
N ASN A 109 -7.84 -3.48 16.24
CA ASN A 109 -8.72 -3.69 17.41
C ASN A 109 -10.18 -3.90 17.00
N LYS A 110 -10.66 -3.17 15.98
CA LYS A 110 -11.99 -3.38 15.40
C LYS A 110 -12.13 -4.77 14.76
N ALA A 111 -11.21 -5.14 13.86
CA ALA A 111 -11.24 -6.43 13.18
C ALA A 111 -11.23 -7.61 14.15
N ILE A 112 -10.31 -7.62 15.13
CA ILE A 112 -10.25 -8.64 16.19
C ILE A 112 -11.57 -8.71 16.97
N ASN A 113 -12.21 -7.57 17.27
CA ASN A 113 -13.45 -7.56 18.04
C ASN A 113 -14.64 -8.12 17.26
N GLU A 114 -14.76 -7.81 15.98
CA GLU A 114 -15.81 -8.33 15.10
C GLU A 114 -15.59 -9.83 14.80
N ASN A 115 -14.35 -10.23 14.57
CA ASN A 115 -13.96 -11.61 14.27
C ASN A 115 -14.18 -12.59 15.44
N LYS A 116 -14.21 -12.13 16.70
CA LYS A 116 -14.63 -12.96 17.84
C LYS A 116 -16.05 -13.50 17.66
N MET A 117 -16.96 -12.70 17.11
CA MET A 117 -18.33 -13.15 16.84
C MET A 117 -18.37 -14.13 15.66
N ALA A 118 -17.55 -13.89 14.63
CA ALA A 118 -17.41 -14.82 13.51
C ALA A 118 -16.91 -16.21 13.96
N LEU A 119 -15.89 -16.28 14.83
CA LEU A 119 -15.41 -17.54 15.41
C LEU A 119 -16.52 -18.29 16.15
N LEU A 120 -17.32 -17.61 16.99
CA LEU A 120 -18.45 -18.25 17.68
C LEU A 120 -19.51 -18.80 16.71
N TYR A 121 -19.72 -18.18 15.54
CA TYR A 121 -20.63 -18.71 14.51
C TYR A 121 -20.03 -19.88 13.74
N ILE A 122 -18.71 -19.89 13.50
CA ILE A 122 -17.99 -21.03 12.93
C ILE A 122 -18.09 -22.23 13.88
N ASP A 123 -17.80 -22.04 15.17
CA ASP A 123 -17.89 -23.07 16.21
C ASP A 123 -19.31 -23.62 16.32
N SER A 124 -20.32 -22.75 16.31
CA SER A 124 -21.73 -23.16 16.37
C SER A 124 -22.13 -23.99 15.14
N LEU A 125 -21.76 -23.56 13.93
CA LEU A 125 -22.07 -24.30 12.71
C LEU A 125 -21.35 -25.65 12.67
N MET A 126 -20.05 -25.67 12.98
CA MET A 126 -19.22 -26.86 13.06
C MET A 126 -19.79 -27.87 14.08
N ALA A 127 -20.19 -27.40 15.26
CA ALA A 127 -20.77 -28.24 16.30
C ALA A 127 -22.08 -28.92 15.86
N VAL A 128 -22.95 -28.23 15.11
CA VAL A 128 -24.15 -28.87 14.54
C VAL A 128 -23.78 -29.85 13.43
N CYS A 129 -22.85 -29.50 12.53
CA CYS A 129 -22.41 -30.37 11.44
C CYS A 129 -21.83 -31.71 11.93
N PHE A 130 -21.12 -31.73 13.06
CA PHE A 130 -20.60 -32.96 13.67
C PHE A 130 -21.60 -33.74 14.55
N ASN A 131 -22.73 -33.14 14.94
CA ASN A 131 -23.70 -33.74 15.86
C ASN A 131 -25.11 -33.88 15.27
N TYR A 132 -25.25 -33.77 13.95
CA TYR A 132 -26.53 -33.60 13.26
C TYR A 132 -27.57 -34.69 13.60
N GLU A 133 -27.18 -35.95 13.70
CA GLU A 133 -28.10 -37.06 14.08
C GLU A 133 -28.51 -37.04 15.57
N ASN A 134 -27.67 -36.48 16.45
CA ASN A 134 -27.88 -36.47 17.90
C ASN A 134 -28.69 -35.26 18.38
N GLN A 135 -28.74 -34.19 17.58
CA GLN A 135 -29.46 -32.96 17.90
C GLN A 135 -30.79 -32.88 17.15
N LYS A 136 -31.83 -32.33 17.77
CA LYS A 136 -33.08 -31.95 17.08
C LYS A 136 -32.96 -30.60 16.37
N THR A 137 -31.81 -30.29 15.81
CA THR A 137 -31.51 -28.97 15.25
C THR A 137 -32.28 -28.77 13.96
N ASN A 138 -33.06 -27.70 13.87
CA ASN A 138 -33.83 -27.38 12.68
C ASN A 138 -32.91 -26.79 11.61
N ASP A 139 -33.08 -27.18 10.35
CA ASP A 139 -32.38 -26.65 9.19
C ASP A 139 -32.28 -25.11 9.21
N TYR A 140 -33.36 -24.42 9.61
CA TYR A 140 -33.41 -22.97 9.80
C TYR A 140 -32.24 -22.42 10.65
N GLU A 141 -31.90 -23.09 11.74
CA GLU A 141 -30.83 -22.70 12.65
C GLU A 141 -29.45 -22.93 12.03
N ILE A 142 -29.30 -24.00 11.24
CA ILE A 142 -28.09 -24.29 10.45
C ILE A 142 -27.86 -23.20 9.40
N TYR A 143 -28.92 -22.77 8.69
CA TYR A 143 -28.86 -21.60 7.79
C TYR A 143 -28.53 -20.31 8.55
N GLN A 144 -29.04 -20.12 9.76
CA GLN A 144 -28.78 -18.92 10.57
C GLN A 144 -27.32 -18.85 11.04
N PHE A 145 -26.69 -19.96 11.44
CA PHE A 145 -25.25 -19.99 11.71
C PHE A 145 -24.45 -19.77 10.42
N TYR A 146 -24.75 -20.50 9.34
CA TYR A 146 -24.08 -20.37 8.04
C TYR A 146 -24.10 -18.94 7.48
N ARG A 147 -25.27 -18.28 7.47
CA ARG A 147 -25.42 -16.89 7.03
C ARG A 147 -24.53 -15.95 7.85
N ARG A 148 -24.47 -16.14 9.17
CA ARG A 148 -23.65 -15.32 10.08
C ARG A 148 -22.16 -15.59 9.91
N THR A 149 -21.77 -16.84 9.68
CA THR A 149 -20.38 -17.23 9.40
C THR A 149 -19.82 -16.52 8.17
N ILE A 150 -20.56 -16.46 7.05
CA ILE A 150 -20.12 -15.70 5.86
C ILE A 150 -20.07 -14.20 6.14
N SER A 151 -21.09 -13.65 6.80
CA SER A 151 -21.29 -12.19 6.90
C SER A 151 -20.55 -11.50 8.06
N SER A 152 -19.81 -12.25 8.90
CA SER A 152 -19.11 -11.69 10.07
C SER A 152 -17.58 -11.63 9.92
N ILE A 153 -17.01 -12.13 8.82
CA ILE A 153 -15.55 -12.11 8.59
C ILE A 153 -15.13 -10.66 8.30
N ASN A 154 -14.21 -10.11 9.10
CA ASN A 154 -13.56 -8.85 8.81
C ASN A 154 -12.04 -9.04 8.63
N PHE A 155 -11.53 -8.46 7.55
CA PHE A 155 -10.12 -8.44 7.19
C PHE A 155 -9.54 -7.05 7.39
N LEU A 156 -8.32 -6.99 7.92
CA LEU A 156 -7.57 -5.75 8.07
C LEU A 156 -7.36 -5.08 6.69
N LYS A 157 -7.39 -3.76 6.70
CA LYS A 157 -6.91 -2.91 5.61
C LYS A 157 -5.83 -2.00 6.19
N PRO A 158 -4.54 -2.34 6.03
CA PRO A 158 -3.45 -1.59 6.62
C PRO A 158 -3.26 -0.24 5.92
N THR A 159 -2.59 0.68 6.60
CA THR A 159 -2.40 2.06 6.15
C THR A 159 -1.09 2.18 5.37
N GLU A 160 -1.04 1.55 4.19
CA GLU A 160 0.18 1.35 3.40
C GLU A 160 0.91 2.64 2.95
N ARG A 161 0.28 3.82 3.09
CA ARG A 161 0.72 5.12 2.55
C ARG A 161 2.20 5.40 2.80
N THR A 162 2.63 5.46 4.06
CA THR A 162 3.99 5.88 4.39
C THR A 162 5.00 4.80 4.04
N LEU A 163 4.67 3.52 4.25
CA LEU A 163 5.52 2.39 3.85
C LEU A 163 5.77 2.38 2.34
N LEU A 164 4.73 2.56 1.51
CA LEU A 164 4.88 2.62 0.05
C LEU A 164 5.75 3.80 -0.39
N GLN A 165 5.64 4.96 0.25
CA GLN A 165 6.52 6.10 -0.06
C GLN A 165 7.97 5.82 0.35
N LEU A 166 8.20 5.30 1.56
CA LEU A 166 9.53 4.93 2.05
C LEU A 166 10.20 3.87 1.16
N LYS A 167 9.45 2.83 0.76
CA LYS A 167 9.94 1.71 -0.06
C LYS A 167 10.15 2.12 -1.53
N ASN A 168 9.15 2.75 -2.16
CA ASN A 168 9.12 2.92 -3.61
C ASN A 168 9.73 4.25 -4.10
N ALA A 169 9.71 5.31 -3.28
CA ALA A 169 10.32 6.61 -3.62
C ALA A 169 11.74 6.75 -3.05
N GLY A 170 12.35 5.66 -2.56
CA GLY A 170 13.68 5.66 -1.95
C GLY A 170 13.76 6.34 -0.57
N GLY A 171 12.61 6.66 0.05
CA GLY A 171 12.54 7.38 1.33
C GLY A 171 13.28 6.69 2.48
N MET A 172 13.45 5.37 2.46
CA MET A 172 14.29 4.65 3.43
C MET A 172 15.74 5.14 3.48
N ARG A 173 16.29 5.74 2.42
CA ARG A 173 17.64 6.36 2.44
C ARG A 173 17.71 7.55 3.40
N LEU A 174 16.59 8.21 3.66
CA LEU A 174 16.49 9.44 4.45
C LEU A 174 16.38 9.16 5.96
N ILE A 175 16.11 7.92 6.36
CA ILE A 175 15.99 7.51 7.77
C ILE A 175 17.38 7.21 8.32
N ARG A 176 18.04 8.21 8.91
CA ARG A 176 19.45 8.12 9.33
C ARG A 176 19.61 7.39 10.66
N LYS A 177 18.56 7.36 11.49
CA LYS A 177 18.50 6.60 12.74
C LYS A 177 18.26 5.12 12.45
N LYS A 178 19.31 4.30 12.57
CA LYS A 178 19.25 2.84 12.28
C LYS A 178 18.11 2.14 13.03
N VAL A 179 17.92 2.44 14.32
CA VAL A 179 16.84 1.86 15.16
C VAL A 179 15.46 2.12 14.53
N ALA A 180 15.23 3.34 14.03
CA ALA A 180 13.99 3.71 13.35
C ALA A 180 13.81 2.99 11.99
N ALA A 181 14.89 2.82 11.22
CA ALA A 181 14.84 2.05 9.98
C ALA A 181 14.58 0.55 10.24
N ASP A 182 15.25 -0.04 11.23
CA ASP A 182 15.10 -1.44 11.61
C ASP A 182 13.66 -1.76 12.06
N ILE A 183 13.04 -0.91 12.91
CA ILE A 183 11.67 -1.14 13.41
C ILE A 183 10.60 -0.95 12.32
N ILE A 184 10.80 -0.02 11.36
CA ILE A 184 9.92 0.15 10.20
C ILE A 184 9.99 -1.09 9.28
N ILE A 185 11.18 -1.62 9.03
CA ILE A 185 11.38 -2.85 8.25
C ILE A 185 10.74 -4.06 8.96
N PHE A 186 10.84 -4.12 10.29
CA PHE A 186 10.22 -5.19 11.08
C PHE A 186 8.69 -5.14 10.99
N TYR A 187 8.07 -3.95 11.09
CA TYR A 187 6.64 -3.77 10.91
C TYR A 187 6.16 -4.19 9.51
N ASP A 188 6.85 -3.75 8.45
CA ASP A 188 6.63 -4.18 7.06
C ASP A 188 6.84 -5.70 6.86
N GLY A 189 7.54 -6.39 7.75
CA GLY A 189 7.62 -7.85 7.79
C GLY A 189 6.34 -8.48 8.34
N ILE A 190 5.88 -8.02 9.50
CA ILE A 190 4.70 -8.55 10.21
C ILE A 190 3.40 -8.30 9.42
N GLU A 191 3.30 -7.17 8.72
CA GLU A 191 2.18 -6.85 7.83
C GLU A 191 2.02 -7.88 6.69
N LYS A 192 3.14 -8.33 6.10
CA LYS A 192 3.14 -9.39 5.07
C LYS A 192 2.79 -10.77 5.63
N ASP A 193 3.18 -11.06 6.86
CA ASP A 193 2.77 -12.26 7.59
C ASP A 193 1.24 -12.31 7.77
N VAL A 194 0.63 -11.17 8.13
CA VAL A 194 -0.83 -11.00 8.23
C VAL A 194 -1.51 -11.14 6.87
N GLN A 195 -0.95 -10.53 5.82
CA GLN A 195 -1.46 -10.62 4.45
C GLN A 195 -1.41 -12.06 3.90
N SER A 196 -0.29 -12.76 4.07
CA SER A 196 -0.13 -14.17 3.71
C SER A 196 -1.13 -15.06 4.45
N GLN A 197 -1.35 -14.81 5.74
CA GLN A 197 -2.33 -15.55 6.52
C GLN A 197 -3.78 -15.21 6.13
N GLN A 198 -4.07 -13.98 5.68
CA GLN A 198 -5.35 -13.63 5.09
C GLN A 198 -5.63 -14.43 3.82
N GLU A 199 -4.67 -14.54 2.90
CA GLU A 199 -4.86 -15.37 1.71
C GLU A 199 -5.18 -16.84 2.06
N ASN A 200 -4.59 -17.37 3.14
CA ASN A 200 -4.86 -18.72 3.61
C ASN A 200 -6.29 -18.87 4.15
N VAL A 201 -6.83 -17.82 4.78
CA VAL A 201 -8.25 -17.75 5.13
C VAL A 201 -9.11 -17.71 3.87
N ASP A 202 -8.83 -16.82 2.92
CA ASP A 202 -9.63 -16.68 1.68
C ASP A 202 -9.71 -17.99 0.86
N LYS A 203 -8.60 -18.73 0.76
CA LYS A 203 -8.53 -20.05 0.11
C LYS A 203 -9.50 -21.06 0.77
N LEU A 204 -9.64 -21.02 2.10
CA LEU A 204 -10.55 -21.90 2.85
C LEU A 204 -11.99 -21.39 2.90
N VAL A 205 -12.21 -20.08 2.83
CA VAL A 205 -13.53 -19.46 2.63
C VAL A 205 -14.15 -19.96 1.32
N TYR A 206 -13.37 -19.96 0.23
CA TYR A 206 -13.82 -20.50 -1.05
C TYR A 206 -14.15 -22.01 -0.97
N ASP A 207 -13.33 -22.80 -0.25
CA ASP A 207 -13.53 -24.25 -0.13
C ASP A 207 -14.79 -24.62 0.67
N TYR A 208 -15.04 -23.98 1.82
CA TYR A 208 -16.27 -24.27 2.58
C TYR A 208 -17.52 -23.70 1.87
N ILE A 209 -17.45 -22.53 1.22
CA ILE A 209 -18.57 -22.01 0.43
C ILE A 209 -18.89 -22.94 -0.74
N THR A 210 -17.88 -23.47 -1.45
CA THR A 210 -18.11 -24.42 -2.53
C THR A 210 -18.75 -25.72 -2.03
N ALA A 211 -18.26 -26.27 -0.92
CA ALA A 211 -18.84 -27.46 -0.30
C ALA A 211 -20.29 -27.23 0.22
N SER A 212 -20.62 -26.00 0.61
CA SER A 212 -21.94 -25.66 1.13
C SER A 212 -23.08 -25.81 0.10
N PHE A 213 -22.78 -25.74 -1.21
CA PHE A 213 -23.80 -25.86 -2.26
C PHE A 213 -24.50 -27.24 -2.28
N GLU A 214 -23.91 -28.28 -1.67
CA GLU A 214 -24.58 -29.58 -1.48
C GLU A 214 -25.70 -29.56 -0.43
N PHE A 215 -25.70 -28.59 0.49
CA PHE A 215 -26.63 -28.53 1.62
C PHE A 215 -27.54 -27.29 1.58
N PHE A 216 -27.02 -26.14 1.18
CA PHE A 216 -27.74 -24.87 1.26
C PHE A 216 -28.33 -24.45 -0.09
N ASN A 217 -29.65 -24.38 -0.17
CA ASN A 217 -30.35 -23.70 -1.26
C ASN A 217 -30.35 -22.20 -0.97
N PHE A 218 -29.51 -21.46 -1.69
CA PHE A 218 -29.29 -20.02 -1.46
C PHE A 218 -30.56 -19.17 -1.64
N LYS A 219 -31.64 -19.69 -2.24
CA LYS A 219 -32.94 -18.98 -2.27
C LYS A 219 -33.45 -18.61 -0.87
N TYR A 220 -33.06 -19.35 0.18
CA TYR A 220 -33.48 -19.07 1.56
C TYR A 220 -32.57 -18.06 2.29
N LEU A 221 -31.49 -17.59 1.65
CA LEU A 221 -30.54 -16.61 2.16
C LEU A 221 -30.83 -15.24 1.56
N ASN A 222 -31.42 -14.35 2.37
CA ASN A 222 -31.96 -13.05 1.97
C ASN A 222 -33.01 -13.14 0.83
N PRO A 223 -34.11 -13.92 0.98
CA PRO A 223 -35.14 -14.05 -0.04
C PRO A 223 -35.91 -12.73 -0.26
N GLY A 224 -35.43 -11.89 -1.18
CA GLY A 224 -36.13 -10.74 -1.76
C GLY A 224 -36.69 -9.74 -0.74
N THR A 225 -37.89 -10.01 -0.22
CA THR A 225 -38.60 -9.20 0.78
C THR A 225 -38.07 -9.37 2.21
N TYR A 226 -37.18 -10.35 2.48
CA TYR A 226 -36.67 -10.64 3.83
C TYR A 226 -35.14 -10.58 3.92
N ILE A 227 -34.61 -9.74 4.82
CA ILE A 227 -33.18 -9.66 5.13
C ILE A 227 -32.87 -10.65 6.28
N GLY A 228 -32.40 -11.85 5.93
CA GLY A 228 -32.16 -12.91 6.91
C GLY A 228 -32.24 -14.30 6.30
N VAL A 229 -32.66 -15.28 7.10
CA VAL A 229 -33.00 -16.65 6.68
C VAL A 229 -34.52 -16.82 6.68
N SER A 230 -35.10 -17.41 5.63
CA SER A 230 -36.55 -17.73 5.61
C SER A 230 -36.89 -18.81 6.65
N PRO A 231 -37.97 -18.69 7.45
CA PRO A 231 -38.38 -19.71 8.43
C PRO A 231 -38.62 -21.11 7.83
N GLU A 232 -38.95 -21.17 6.54
CA GLU A 232 -39.21 -22.36 5.74
C GLU A 232 -37.94 -23.00 5.18
N ALA A 233 -36.75 -22.49 5.54
CA ALA A 233 -35.47 -23.00 5.08
C ALA A 233 -35.31 -24.49 5.39
N LYS A 234 -34.92 -25.25 4.35
CA LYS A 234 -34.57 -26.67 4.44
C LYS A 234 -33.28 -26.96 3.68
N LEU A 235 -32.47 -27.86 4.23
CA LEU A 235 -31.26 -28.34 3.57
C LEU A 235 -31.65 -29.21 2.37
N LEU A 236 -30.82 -29.18 1.35
CA LEU A 236 -30.91 -30.02 0.15
C LEU A 236 -30.52 -31.48 0.44
N ASN A 237 -29.73 -31.70 1.51
CA ASN A 237 -29.12 -32.97 1.84
C ASN A 237 -28.92 -33.06 3.37
N HIS A 238 -29.30 -34.19 3.96
CA HIS A 238 -29.21 -34.47 5.40
C HIS A 238 -28.26 -35.64 5.72
N ASN A 239 -27.42 -36.05 4.76
CA ASN A 239 -26.48 -37.15 4.95
C ASN A 239 -25.37 -36.79 5.95
N ASN A 240 -25.31 -37.51 7.06
CA ASN A 240 -24.40 -37.24 8.18
C ASN A 240 -22.90 -37.31 7.82
N LEU A 241 -22.48 -38.26 6.97
CA LEU A 241 -21.08 -38.34 6.53
C LEU A 241 -20.67 -37.10 5.71
N LYS A 242 -21.58 -36.60 4.87
CA LYS A 242 -21.36 -35.38 4.09
C LYS A 242 -21.38 -34.12 4.97
N LEU A 243 -22.30 -34.03 5.93
CA LEU A 243 -22.32 -32.95 6.92
C LEU A 243 -21.07 -32.96 7.80
N THR A 244 -20.56 -34.13 8.20
CA THR A 244 -19.28 -34.30 8.90
C THR A 244 -18.11 -33.81 8.04
N TYR A 245 -18.09 -34.13 6.74
CA TYR A 245 -17.06 -33.64 5.81
C TYR A 245 -17.10 -32.12 5.63
N PHE A 246 -18.29 -31.51 5.60
CA PHE A 246 -18.46 -30.06 5.63
C PHE A 246 -17.98 -29.45 6.97
N GLY A 247 -18.28 -30.11 8.09
CA GLY A 247 -17.75 -29.76 9.42
C GLY A 247 -16.22 -29.76 9.47
N ASN A 248 -15.56 -30.72 8.80
CA ASN A 248 -14.09 -30.76 8.71
C ASN A 248 -13.51 -29.55 7.94
N LYS A 249 -14.19 -29.07 6.88
CA LYS A 249 -13.79 -27.83 6.17
C LYS A 249 -13.97 -26.60 7.06
N LEU A 250 -15.08 -26.54 7.82
CA LEU A 250 -15.31 -25.48 8.80
C LEU A 250 -14.27 -25.48 9.93
N ALA A 251 -13.83 -26.66 10.39
CA ALA A 251 -12.76 -26.79 11.39
C ALA A 251 -11.42 -26.25 10.86
N ALA A 252 -11.05 -26.60 9.62
CA ALA A 252 -9.84 -26.09 8.98
C ALA A 252 -9.88 -24.57 8.75
N PHE A 253 -11.03 -24.04 8.31
CA PHE A 253 -11.28 -22.60 8.17
C PHE A 253 -11.19 -21.89 9.54
N GLY A 254 -11.89 -22.39 10.55
CA GLY A 254 -11.91 -21.82 11.91
C GLY A 254 -10.53 -21.76 12.57
N GLY A 255 -9.75 -22.85 12.49
CA GLY A 255 -8.37 -22.86 13.01
C GLY A 255 -7.45 -21.87 12.29
N THR A 256 -7.56 -21.79 10.96
CA THR A 256 -6.78 -20.84 10.13
C THR A 256 -7.16 -19.39 10.43
N PHE A 257 -8.45 -19.13 10.64
CA PHE A 257 -8.99 -17.82 10.98
C PHE A 257 -8.71 -17.41 12.43
N ALA A 258 -8.64 -18.36 13.37
CA ALA A 258 -8.14 -18.10 14.72
C ALA A 258 -6.65 -17.69 14.69
N ASN A 259 -5.83 -18.37 13.87
CA ASN A 259 -4.43 -17.98 13.64
C ASN A 259 -4.30 -16.60 12.96
N TYR A 260 -5.18 -16.25 12.02
CA TYR A 260 -5.25 -14.89 11.48
C TYR A 260 -5.48 -13.84 12.56
N ASN A 261 -6.39 -14.10 13.51
CA ASN A 261 -6.66 -13.18 14.62
C ASN A 261 -5.53 -13.13 15.67
N PHE A 262 -4.74 -14.20 15.80
CA PHE A 262 -3.48 -14.17 16.56
C PHE A 262 -2.43 -13.29 15.85
N LYS A 263 -2.23 -13.46 14.54
CA LYS A 263 -1.35 -12.62 13.71
C LYS A 263 -1.73 -11.14 13.73
N LEU A 264 -3.03 -10.82 13.75
CA LEU A 264 -3.52 -9.44 13.96
C LEU A 264 -3.10 -8.88 15.33
N GLN A 265 -3.18 -9.68 16.41
CA GLN A 265 -2.77 -9.22 17.73
C GLN A 265 -1.25 -9.00 17.81
N GLU A 266 -0.43 -9.87 17.19
CA GLU A 266 1.01 -9.64 17.01
C GLU A 266 1.28 -8.32 16.24
N MET A 267 0.58 -8.07 15.12
CA MET A 267 0.75 -6.85 14.33
C MET A 267 0.44 -5.58 15.15
N LYS A 268 -0.60 -5.61 15.98
CA LYS A 268 -0.94 -4.49 16.88
C LYS A 268 0.11 -4.27 17.97
N GLU A 269 0.68 -5.32 18.55
CA GLU A 269 1.75 -5.19 19.53
C GLU A 269 3.00 -4.57 18.89
N ASN A 270 3.30 -4.96 17.65
CA ASN A 270 4.39 -4.39 16.86
C ASN A 270 4.09 -2.95 16.38
N ALA A 271 2.84 -2.58 16.11
CA ALA A 271 2.43 -1.20 15.83
C ALA A 271 2.67 -0.28 17.03
N VAL A 272 2.33 -0.74 18.25
CA VAL A 272 2.61 0.00 19.50
C VAL A 272 4.11 0.09 19.76
N MET A 273 4.88 -0.98 19.53
CA MET A 273 6.34 -0.94 19.63
C MET A 273 6.95 0.07 18.65
N LEU A 274 6.50 0.07 17.39
CA LEU A 274 6.89 1.03 16.37
C LEU A 274 6.62 2.48 16.81
N ILE A 275 5.39 2.79 17.23
CA ILE A 275 5.00 4.14 17.70
C ILE A 275 5.93 4.61 18.83
N ASN A 276 6.16 3.76 19.84
CA ASN A 276 6.98 4.12 20.99
C ASN A 276 8.46 4.32 20.59
N THR A 277 9.03 3.38 19.83
CA THR A 277 10.42 3.47 19.36
C THR A 277 10.66 4.72 18.52
N LEU A 278 9.74 5.07 17.61
CA LEU A 278 9.86 6.28 16.79
C LEU A 278 9.70 7.57 17.60
N ARG A 279 8.82 7.60 18.61
CA ARG A 279 8.66 8.75 19.52
C ARG A 279 9.90 8.97 20.38
N GLU A 280 10.45 7.91 20.97
CA GLU A 280 11.69 7.95 21.76
C GLU A 280 12.88 8.42 20.92
N GLU A 281 13.10 7.79 19.75
CA GLU A 281 14.21 8.11 18.84
C GLU A 281 14.16 9.56 18.34
N TYR A 282 13.00 10.12 18.01
CA TYR A 282 12.87 11.48 17.47
C TYR A 282 12.45 12.54 18.50
N HIS A 283 12.36 12.14 19.78
CA HIS A 283 11.95 12.99 20.91
C HIS A 283 10.59 13.68 20.68
N LEU A 284 9.65 12.93 20.12
CA LEU A 284 8.30 13.40 19.80
C LEU A 284 7.40 13.23 21.04
N ILE A 285 6.75 14.31 21.44
CA ILE A 285 5.79 14.32 22.56
C ILE A 285 4.44 13.77 22.08
N ASP A 286 3.80 12.95 22.92
CA ASP A 286 2.42 12.51 22.76
C ASP A 286 1.47 13.72 22.53
N LYS A 287 0.68 13.64 21.46
CA LYS A 287 -0.45 14.53 21.15
C LYS A 287 -1.77 13.80 21.38
#